data_AF-A0A945CVE3-F1
#
_entry.id   AF-A0A945CVE3-F1
#
_cell.length_a   1.000
_cell.length_b   1.000
_cell.length_c   1.000
_cell.angle_alpha   90.00
_cell.angle_beta   90.00
_cell.angle_gamma   90.00
#
_symmetry.space_group_name_H-M   'P 1'
#
loop_
_entity.id
_entity.type
_entity.pdbx_description
1 polymer ?
#
loop_
_entity_poly.entity_id
_entity_poly.type
_entity_poly.pdbx_seq_one_letter_code
_entity_poly.pdbx_strand_id
1 'polypeptide(L)' 'MAQYDRMAVLNAIYDVGIVPVFYNKDVETTINVIEACLKGGSRV' A
#
# COMPACT_ATOMS: atom_id res chain seq x y z
N MET A 1 14.71 8.79 -11.42
CA MET A 1 15.31 8.51 -10.09
C MET A 1 14.14 8.18 -9.17
N ALA A 2 14.28 7.20 -8.26
CA ALA A 2 13.18 6.87 -7.34
C ALA A 2 12.86 8.09 -6.46
N GLN A 3 11.58 8.35 -6.19
CA GLN A 3 11.15 9.49 -5.38
C GLN A 3 11.61 9.38 -3.91
N TYR A 4 11.78 8.15 -3.41
CA TYR A 4 12.18 7.84 -2.05
C TYR A 4 13.43 6.97 -2.05
N ASP A 5 14.30 7.15 -1.06
CA ASP A 5 15.41 6.24 -0.82
C ASP A 5 14.91 4.90 -0.24
N ARG A 6 15.78 3.88 -0.31
CA ARG A 6 15.46 2.54 0.15
C ARG A 6 15.08 2.48 1.63
N MET A 7 15.76 3.24 2.48
CA MET A 7 15.52 3.19 3.93
C MET A 7 14.18 3.82 4.29
N ALA A 8 13.80 4.92 3.63
CA ALA A 8 12.49 5.53 3.80
C ALA A 8 11.35 4.55 3.46
N VAL A 9 11.48 3.81 2.35
CA VAL A 9 10.48 2.80 1.95
C VAL A 9 10.42 1.64 2.96
N LEU A 10 11.57 1.13 3.40
CA LEU A 10 11.62 0.01 4.35
C LEU A 10 11.06 0.39 5.72
N ASN A 11 11.35 1.60 6.21
CA ASN A 11 10.79 2.09 7.47
C ASN A 11 9.27 2.24 7.38
N ALA A 12 8.74 2.79 6.29
CA ALA A 12 7.29 2.86 6.09
C ALA A 12 6.63 1.48 6.10
N ILE A 13 7.23 0.48 5.45
CA ILE A 13 6.74 -0.90 5.49
C ILE A 13 6.73 -1.45 6.93
N TYR A 14 7.79 -1.16 7.71
CA TYR A 14 7.89 -1.59 9.10
C TYR A 14 6.82 -0.93 10.00
N ASP A 15 6.61 0.37 9.85
CA ASP A 15 5.65 1.15 10.63
C ASP A 15 4.19 0.74 10.33
N VAL A 16 3.88 0.50 9.05
CA VAL A 16 2.56 0.01 8.62
C VAL A 16 2.32 -1.44 9.07
N GLY A 17 3.37 -2.26 9.13
CA GLY A 17 3.31 -3.64 9.61
C GLY A 17 2.61 -4.63 8.66
N ILE A 18 2.16 -4.18 7.48
CA ILE A 18 1.52 -5.00 6.45
C ILE A 18 1.87 -4.52 5.04
N VAL A 19 2.03 -5.47 4.11
CA VAL A 19 2.20 -5.21 2.67
C VAL A 19 1.12 -5.97 1.90
N PRO A 20 0.05 -5.30 1.44
CA PRO A 20 -1.00 -5.95 0.66
C PRO A 20 -0.49 -6.28 -0.75
N VAL A 21 -0.42 -7.57 -1.08
CA VAL A 21 -0.09 -8.05 -2.43
C VAL A 21 -1.40 -8.43 -3.12
N PHE A 22 -1.82 -7.61 -4.08
CA PHE A 22 -3.10 -7.79 -4.78
C PHE A 22 -2.96 -7.40 -6.26
N TYR A 23 -3.69 -8.12 -7.13
CA TYR A 23 -3.81 -7.79 -8.55
C TYR A 23 -5.22 -8.13 -9.04
N ASN A 24 -5.81 -7.21 -9.80
CA ASN A 24 -7.01 -7.45 -10.60
C ASN A 24 -6.90 -6.66 -11.91
N LYS A 25 -7.41 -7.21 -13.01
CA LYS A 25 -7.46 -6.53 -14.30
C LYS A 25 -8.41 -5.33 -14.31
N ASP A 26 -9.43 -5.35 -13.46
CA ASP A 26 -10.40 -4.27 -13.34
C ASP A 26 -9.86 -3.19 -12.39
N VAL A 27 -9.79 -1.97 -12.93
CA VAL A 27 -9.25 -0.80 -12.22
C VAL A 27 -10.17 -0.39 -11.07
N GLU A 28 -11.49 -0.43 -11.28
CA GLU A 28 -12.46 -0.03 -10.26
C GLU A 28 -12.39 -0.96 -9.04
N THR A 29 -12.35 -2.27 -9.28
CA THR A 29 -12.11 -3.26 -8.21
C THR A 29 -10.80 -2.97 -7.46
N THR A 30 -9.72 -2.62 -8.16
CA THR A 30 -8.43 -2.32 -7.53
C THR A 30 -8.49 -1.10 -6.62
N ILE A 31 -9.16 -0.03 -7.07
CA ILE A 31 -9.39 1.18 -6.26
C ILE A 31 -10.19 0.84 -4.99
N ASN A 32 -11.30 0.11 -5.15
CA ASN A 32 -12.15 -0.29 -4.03
C ASN A 32 -11.40 -1.12 -2.97
N VAL A 33 -10.50 -2.01 -3.40
CA VAL A 33 -9.66 -2.81 -2.50
C VAL A 33 -8.68 -1.91 -1.73
N ILE A 34 -8.01 -0.97 -2.40
CA ILE A 34 -7.08 -0.03 -1.75
C ILE A 34 -7.83 0.82 -0.71
N GLU A 35 -9.01 1.35 -1.06
CA GLU A 35 -9.85 2.08 -0.12
C GLU A 35 -10.25 1.25 1.09
N ALA A 36 -10.59 -0.03 0.89
CA ALA A 36 -10.94 -0.93 1.97
C ALA A 36 -9.74 -1.15 2.91
N CYS A 37 -8.52 -1.30 2.40
CA CYS A 37 -7.31 -1.38 3.20
C CYS A 37 -7.10 -0.11 4.05
N LEU A 38 -7.25 1.08 3.45
CA LEU A 38 -7.14 2.35 4.16
C LEU A 38 -8.20 2.47 5.27
N LYS A 39 -9.45 2.14 4.98
CA LYS A 39 -10.57 2.13 5.95
C LYS A 39 -10.33 1.09 7.06
N GLY A 40 -9.70 -0.03 6.76
CA GLY A 40 -9.33 -1.09 7.69
C GLY A 40 -8.15 -0.77 8.61
N GLY A 41 -7.51 0.39 8.46
CA GLY A 41 -6.43 0.83 9.33
C GLY A 41 -5.01 0.65 8.76
N SER A 42 -4.86 0.24 7.50
CA SER A 42 -3.59 0.29 6.78
C SER A 42 -3.27 1.74 6.41
N ARG A 43 -3.01 2.57 7.42
CA ARG A 43 -2.63 3.98 7.22
C ARG A 43 -1.16 4.04 6.82
N VAL A 44 -0.92 4.71 5.69
CA VAL A 44 0.42 5.14 5.27
C VAL A 44 0.77 6.43 5.99
#